data_AF-A0A969T1X9-F1
#
_entry.id   AF-A0A969T1X9-F1
#
_cell.length_a   1.000
_cell.length_b   1.000
_cell.length_c   1.000
_cell.angle_alpha   90.00
_cell.angle_beta   90.00
_cell.angle_gamma   90.00
#
_symmetry.space_group_name_H-M   'P 1'
#
loop_
_entity.id
_entity.type
_entity.pdbx_description
1 polymer ?
#
loop_
_entity_poly.entity_id
_entity_poly.type
_entity_poly.pdbx_seq_one_letter_code
_entity_poly.pdbx_strand_id
1 'polypeptide(L)'
;MAFRVVVAGSRSFADFGLMCSRLDVLLSQRSEVVIISGAARGADALGKQYAALRGYPVERFPADWARFGRAAVPSALFPARGRKH
;
A
#
# COMPACT_ATOMS: atom_id res chain seq x y z
N MET A 1 14.74 -3.80 11.85
CA MET A 1 14.04 -2.55 11.44
C MET A 1 13.21 -2.93 10.24
N ALA A 2 11.88 -2.94 10.36
CA ALA A 2 11.01 -3.46 9.30
C ALA A 2 11.02 -2.55 8.05
N PHE A 3 11.19 -3.16 6.87
CA PHE A 3 11.20 -2.47 5.60
C PHE A 3 9.76 -2.33 5.06
N ARG A 4 9.21 -1.12 5.14
CA ARG A 4 7.85 -0.83 4.72
C ARG A 4 7.80 -0.40 3.26
N VAL A 5 7.01 -1.10 2.44
CA VAL A 5 6.87 -0.83 1.00
C VAL A 5 5.44 -0.46 0.68
N VAL A 6 5.26 0.71 0.08
CA VAL A 6 3.97 1.12 -0.50
C VAL A 6 4.00 0.81 -1.99
N VAL A 7 3.01 0.06 -2.48
CA VAL A 7 2.86 -0.19 -3.92
C VAL A 7 1.82 0.79 -4.47
N ALA A 8 2.30 1.85 -5.11
CA ALA A 8 1.47 2.85 -5.78
C ALA A 8 1.74 2.83 -7.29
N GLY A 9 0.70 3.04 -8.09
CA GLY A 9 0.83 3.03 -9.55
C GLY A 9 -0.47 3.41 -10.25
N SER A 10 -0.44 3.38 -11.58
CA SER A 10 -1.61 3.69 -12.39
C SER A 10 -2.73 2.68 -12.15
N ARG A 11 -3.98 3.15 -12.25
CA ARG A 11 -5.19 2.31 -12.17
C ARG A 11 -5.28 1.31 -13.32
N SER A 12 -4.58 1.57 -14.42
CA SER A 12 -4.52 0.73 -15.62
C SER A 12 -3.34 -0.24 -15.61
N PHE A 13 -2.50 -0.23 -14.58
CA PHE A 13 -1.35 -1.12 -14.52
C PHE A 13 -1.81 -2.55 -14.22
N ALA A 14 -1.64 -3.44 -15.20
CA ALA A 14 -2.11 -4.83 -15.16
C ALA A 14 -0.96 -5.86 -15.20
N ASP A 15 0.29 -5.41 -15.39
CA ASP A 15 1.46 -6.28 -15.54
C ASP A 15 1.97 -6.82 -14.21
N PHE A 16 1.24 -7.80 -13.66
CA PHE A 16 1.57 -8.46 -12.40
C PHE A 16 2.96 -9.12 -12.43
N GLY A 17 3.32 -9.77 -13.53
CA GLY A 17 4.61 -10.47 -13.67
C GLY A 17 5.80 -9.52 -13.54
N LEU A 18 5.77 -8.40 -14.25
CA LEU A 18 6.82 -7.37 -14.18
C LEU A 18 6.96 -6.80 -12.77
N MET A 19 5.82 -6.52 -12.12
CA MET A 19 5.79 -6.04 -10.75
C MET A 19 6.41 -7.04 -9.77
N CYS A 20 6.05 -8.32 -9.89
CA CYS A 20 6.60 -9.39 -9.06
C CYS A 20 8.10 -9.48 -9.21
N SER A 21 8.62 -9.55 -10.44
CA SER A 21 10.07 -9.63 -10.68
C SER A 21 10.81 -8.43 -10.10
N ARG A 22 10.24 -7.22 -10.21
CA ARG A 22 10.89 -6.02 -9.68
C ARG A 22 10.85 -5.96 -8.16
N LEU A 23 9.71 -6.31 -7.56
CA LEU A 23 9.57 -6.39 -6.11
C LEU A 23 10.48 -7.49 -5.54
N ASP A 24 10.55 -8.66 -6.17
CA ASP A 24 11.40 -9.76 -5.73
C ASP A 24 12.88 -9.34 -5.69
N VAL A 25 13.37 -8.68 -6.75
CA VAL A 25 14.73 -8.13 -6.78
C VAL A 25 14.94 -7.09 -5.68
N LEU A 26 14.01 -6.15 -5.51
CA LEU A 26 14.14 -5.08 -4.50
C LEU A 26 14.05 -5.60 -3.06
N LEU A 27 13.25 -6.64 -2.83
CA LEU A 27 12.98 -7.21 -1.52
C LEU A 27 13.92 -8.36 -1.16
N SER A 28 14.58 -8.99 -2.14
CA SER A 28 15.53 -10.09 -1.91
C SER A 28 16.68 -9.72 -0.98
N GLN A 29 17.07 -8.44 -0.95
CA GLN A 29 18.13 -7.91 -0.09
C GLN A 29 17.58 -7.27 1.20
N ARG A 30 16.28 -7.38 1.48
CA ARG A 30 15.63 -6.74 2.63
C ARG A 30 15.07 -7.78 3.58
N SER A 31 15.41 -7.64 4.85
CA SER A 31 14.84 -8.40 5.96
C SER A 31 13.62 -7.67 6.54
N GLU A 32 12.62 -8.43 6.99
CA GLU A 32 11.40 -7.92 7.64
C GLU A 32 10.56 -6.96 6.76
N VAL A 33 10.08 -7.44 5.60
CA VAL A 33 9.29 -6.63 4.67
C VAL A 33 7.82 -6.56 5.07
N VAL A 34 7.25 -5.35 5.08
CA VAL A 34 5.82 -5.09 5.28
C VAL A 34 5.27 -4.35 4.08
N ILE A 35 4.21 -4.89 3.45
CA ILE A 35 3.54 -4.23 2.32
C ILE A 35 2.40 -3.37 2.85
N ILE A 36 2.39 -2.10 2.47
CA ILE A 36 1.36 -1.12 2.81
C ILE A 36 0.45 -0.94 1.60
N SER A 37 -0.84 -1.22 1.77
CA SER A 37 -1.87 -1.12 0.72
C SER A 37 -2.86 0.00 1.03
N GLY A 38 -3.07 0.92 0.08
CA GLY A 38 -4.02 2.03 0.15
C GLY A 38 -5.47 1.66 -0.22
N ALA A 39 -5.75 0.38 -0.49
CA ALA A 39 -7.01 -0.14 -1.01
C ALA A 39 -7.47 0.55 -2.32
N ALA A 40 -6.51 0.89 -3.18
CA ALA A 40 -6.77 1.47 -4.50
C ALA A 40 -6.93 0.38 -5.57
N ARG A 41 -7.63 0.69 -6.66
CA ARG A 41 -7.73 -0.23 -7.82
C ARG A 41 -6.45 -0.15 -8.66
N GLY A 42 -6.04 -1.27 -9.27
CA GLY A 42 -4.85 -1.36 -10.13
C GLY A 42 -3.62 -1.87 -9.37
N ALA A 43 -2.51 -1.12 -9.43
CA ALA A 43 -1.22 -1.53 -8.86
C ALA A 43 -1.28 -1.91 -7.36
N ASP A 44 -2.11 -1.24 -6.56
CA ASP A 44 -2.29 -1.57 -5.14
C ASP A 44 -2.94 -2.95 -4.92
N ALA A 45 -3.94 -3.29 -5.73
CA ALA A 45 -4.57 -4.62 -5.69
C ALA A 45 -3.57 -5.73 -6.08
N LEU A 46 -2.72 -5.46 -7.07
CA LEU A 46 -1.62 -6.35 -7.44
C LEU A 46 -0.60 -6.49 -6.31
N GLY A 47 -0.22 -5.38 -5.66
CA GLY A 47 0.70 -5.39 -4.51
C GLY A 47 0.19 -6.24 -3.35
N LYS A 48 -1.12 -6.18 -3.06
CA LYS A 48 -1.77 -7.04 -2.07
C LYS A 48 -1.70 -8.53 -2.46
N GLN A 49 -1.92 -8.85 -3.74
CA GLN A 49 -1.83 -10.22 -4.24
C GLN A 49 -0.39 -10.75 -4.14
N TYR A 50 0.60 -9.94 -4.49
CA TYR A 50 2.01 -10.28 -4.35
C TYR A 50 2.39 -10.58 -2.88
N ALA A 51 1.94 -9.75 -1.94
CA ALA A 51 2.19 -9.97 -0.52
C ALA A 51 1.57 -11.29 -0.03
N ALA A 52 0.34 -11.60 -0.45
CA ALA A 52 -0.33 -12.85 -0.11
C ALA A 52 0.42 -14.08 -0.66
N LEU A 53 0.95 -13.98 -1.89
CA LEU A 53 1.74 -15.05 -2.54
C LEU A 53 3.07 -15.32 -1.83
N ARG A 54 3.73 -14.28 -1.33
CA ARG A 54 5.04 -14.38 -0.67
C ARG A 54 4.95 -14.52 0.85
N GLY A 55 3.75 -14.44 1.43
CA GLY A 55 3.54 -14.48 2.88
C GLY A 55 4.00 -13.21 3.59
N TYR A 56 4.10 -12.07 2.90
CA TYR A 56 4.45 -10.81 3.54
C TYR A 56 3.26 -10.22 4.32
N PRO A 57 3.50 -9.66 5.51
CA PRO A 57 2.46 -8.93 6.24
C PRO A 57 1.99 -7.72 5.43
N VAL A 58 0.66 -7.53 5.39
CA VAL A 58 0.01 -6.41 4.70
C VAL A 58 -0.69 -5.50 5.69
N GLU A 59 -0.24 -4.25 5.77
CA GLU A 59 -0.96 -3.18 6.48
C GLU A 59 -1.89 -2.46 5.48
N ARG A 60 -3.19 -2.41 5.77
CA ARG A 60 -4.17 -1.75 4.90
C ARG A 60 -4.53 -0.37 5.46
N PHE A 61 -4.37 0.65 4.64
CA PHE A 61 -4.75 2.03 4.93
C PHE A 61 -5.79 2.45 3.91
N PRO A 62 -7.04 1.97 4.02
CA PRO A 62 -8.10 2.40 3.13
C PRO A 62 -8.23 3.92 3.24
N ALA A 63 -7.99 4.63 2.15
CA ALA A 63 -8.26 6.06 2.11
C ALA A 63 -9.78 6.27 2.12
N ASP A 64 -10.27 7.06 3.08
CA ASP A 64 -11.68 7.38 3.29
C ASP A 64 -12.15 8.41 2.24
N TRP A 65 -12.10 8.02 0.96
CA TRP A 65 -12.48 8.87 -0.18
C TRP A 65 -13.92 9.37 -0.09
N ALA A 66 -14.80 8.54 0.51
CA ALA A 66 -16.20 8.87 0.74
C ALA A 66 -16.39 10.08 1.68
N ARG A 67 -15.41 10.34 2.55
CA ARG A 67 -15.55 11.33 3.63
C ARG A 67 -14.82 12.64 3.36
N PHE A 68 -13.81 12.65 2.48
CA PHE A 68 -12.95 13.82 2.25
C PHE A 68 -12.72 14.22 0.78
N GLY A 69 -13.37 13.57 -0.19
CA GLY A 69 -13.26 13.93 -1.61
C GLY A 69 -11.82 13.88 -2.15
N ARG A 70 -11.46 14.78 -3.07
CA ARG A 70 -10.13 14.85 -3.73
C ARG A 70 -8.92 15.02 -2.79
N ALA A 71 -9.15 15.26 -1.50
CA ALA A 71 -8.12 15.45 -0.47
C ALA A 71 -8.17 14.35 0.62
N ALA A 72 -8.54 13.11 0.27
CA ALA A 72 -8.52 12.01 1.23
C ALA A 72 -7.07 11.66 1.61
N VAL A 73 -6.67 12.10 2.80
CA VAL A 73 -5.48 11.61 3.50
C VAL A 73 -5.85 10.37 4.31
N PRO A 74 -4.98 9.35 4.41
CA PRO A 74 -5.26 8.20 5.26
C PRO A 74 -5.52 8.69 6.69
N SER A 75 -6.68 8.33 7.25
CA SER A 75 -7.13 8.75 8.59
C SER A 75 -6.19 8.29 9.71
N ALA A 76 -5.31 7.33 9.43
CA ALA A 76 -4.25 6.89 10.34
C ALA A 76 -3.04 7.83 10.42
N LEU A 77 -2.85 8.76 9.47
CA LEU A 77 -1.70 9.67 9.43
C LEU A 77 -1.91 10.97 10.21
N PHE A 78 -3.16 11.32 10.52
CA PHE A 78 -3.47 12.47 11.37
C PHE A 78 -4.39 12.02 12.49
N PRO A 79 -3.88 11.82 13.73
CA PRO A 79 -4.77 11.72 14.87
C PRO A 79 -5.60 13.00 14.89
N ALA A 80 -6.93 12.84 14.94
CA ALA A 80 -7.88 13.93 14.92
C ALA A 80 -7.42 15.03 15.89
N ARG A 81 -6.95 16.17 15.38
CA ARG A 81 -6.75 17.34 16.22
C ARG A 81 -8.12 17.72 16.74
N GLY A 82 -8.36 17.44 18.02
CA GLY A 82 -9.55 17.88 18.72
C GLY A 82 -9.73 19.37 18.47
N ARG A 83 -10.84 19.73 17.82
CA ARG A 83 -11.38 21.09 17.91
C ARG A 83 -11.66 21.31 19.40
N LYS A 84 -10.85 22.13 20.06
CA LYS A 84 -11.28 22.81 21.27
C LYS A 84 -11.76 24.20 20.85
N HIS A 85 -12.97 24.49 21.31
CA HIS A 85 -13.74 25.72 21.13
C HIS A 85 -12.95 26.97 21.49
#